data_AF-A0A7S2Y446-F1
#
_entry.id   AF-A0A7S2Y446-F1
#
_cell.length_a   1.000
_cell.length_b   1.000
_cell.length_c   1.000
_cell.angle_alpha   90.00
_cell.angle_beta   90.00
_cell.angle_gamma   90.00
#
_symmetry.space_group_name_H-M   'P 1'
#
loop_
_entity.id
_entity.type
_entity.pdbx_description
1 polymer ?
#
loop_
_entity_poly.entity_id
_entity_poly.type
_entity_poly.pdbx_seq_one_letter_code
_entity_poly.pdbx_strand_id
1 'polypeptide(L)'
;MKDVKDFDIDDVCLWVFSIGLGSKTEAFRENAVDGAMLLTLGAEDFTELGLSNLQAKKVLSSLEKTQEMASGGGGADVTALQQENEALKAKVAELEAQLASKSAPPPPKPAATTSKPPPPQQQKPKNEHHVIKGAARGTAKGAVLGAVAGAIAGDAGKGAKIGAATGATAGGMRGMAQRRQARRGW
;
A
#
# COMPACT_ATOMS: atom_id res chain seq x y z
N MET A 1 -7.60 5.16 22.31
CA MET A 1 -6.80 6.34 22.70
C MET A 1 -7.55 6.99 23.85
N LYS A 2 -6.87 7.47 24.90
CA LYS A 2 -7.53 8.14 26.03
C LYS A 2 -8.20 9.42 25.52
N ASP A 3 -9.37 9.78 26.03
CA ASP A 3 -10.03 11.04 25.67
C ASP A 3 -9.23 12.23 26.21
N VAL A 4 -9.20 13.33 25.45
CA VAL A 4 -8.43 14.54 25.82
C VAL A 4 -8.89 15.08 27.17
N LYS A 5 -10.19 15.03 27.48
CA LYS A 5 -10.76 15.50 28.77
C LYS A 5 -10.19 14.75 29.98
N ASP A 6 -9.71 13.52 29.78
CA ASP A 6 -9.21 12.66 30.86
C ASP A 6 -7.69 12.80 31.03
N PHE A 7 -7.02 13.57 30.17
CA PHE A 7 -5.57 13.77 30.25
C PHE A 7 -5.21 14.41 31.59
N ASP A 8 -4.24 13.81 32.28
CA ASP A 8 -3.59 14.49 33.40
C ASP A 8 -2.56 15.51 32.88
N ILE A 9 -1.90 16.22 33.80
CA ILE A 9 -0.92 17.26 33.45
C ILE A 9 0.25 16.67 32.63
N ASP A 10 0.69 15.46 32.96
CA ASP A 10 1.80 14.80 32.26
C ASP A 10 1.40 14.37 30.83
N ASP A 11 0.18 13.85 30.67
CA ASP A 11 -0.42 13.56 29.37
C ASP A 11 -0.52 14.82 28.50
N VAL A 12 -0.95 15.95 29.08
CA VAL A 12 -0.99 17.25 28.39
C VAL A 12 0.40 17.68 27.97
N CYS A 13 1.40 17.63 28.85
CA CYS A 13 2.78 17.97 28.51
C CYS A 13 3.32 17.08 27.38
N LEU A 14 3.09 15.77 27.44
CA LEU A 14 3.51 14.83 26.41
C LEU A 14 2.83 15.12 25.07
N TRP A 15 1.54 15.45 25.10
CA TRP A 15 0.79 15.83 23.91
C TRP A 15 1.30 17.15 23.32
N VAL A 16 1.50 18.19 24.12
CA VAL A 16 2.07 19.50 23.70
C VAL A 16 3.47 19.30 23.10
N PHE A 17 4.28 18.42 23.68
CA PHE A 17 5.58 18.04 23.13
C PHE A 17 5.42 17.39 21.75
N SER A 18 4.49 16.45 21.60
CA SER A 18 4.26 15.70 20.35
C SER A 18 3.83 16.57 19.17
N ILE A 19 3.11 17.67 19.43
CA ILE A 19 2.74 18.65 18.41
C ILE A 19 3.89 19.63 18.09
N GLY A 20 5.07 19.45 18.68
CA GLY A 20 6.27 20.25 18.43
C GLY A 20 6.32 21.55 19.23
N LEU A 21 5.65 21.61 20.38
CA LEU A 21 5.68 22.74 21.31
C LEU A 21 6.38 22.36 22.64
N GLY A 22 7.36 21.47 22.58
CA GLY A 22 8.08 20.95 23.74
C GLY A 22 8.64 22.01 24.68
N SER A 23 9.12 23.15 24.15
CA SER A 23 9.64 24.27 24.95
C SER A 23 8.57 25.05 25.74
N LYS A 24 7.29 24.76 25.52
CA LYS A 24 6.16 25.36 26.24
C LYS A 24 5.57 24.44 27.30
N THR A 25 6.00 23.19 27.38
CA THR A 25 5.45 22.19 28.31
C THR A 25 5.52 22.60 29.77
N GLU A 26 6.58 23.31 30.20
CA GLU A 26 6.67 23.83 31.56
C GLU A 26 5.56 24.85 31.87
N ALA A 27 5.20 25.72 30.93
CA ALA A 27 4.13 26.68 31.14
C ALA A 27 2.78 25.98 31.41
N PHE A 28 2.49 24.86 30.73
CA PHE A 28 1.29 24.06 31.01
C PHE A 28 1.37 23.38 32.37
N ARG A 29 2.56 22.87 32.76
CA ARG A 29 2.77 22.20 34.06
C ARG A 29 2.66 23.17 35.23
N GLU A 30 3.31 24.33 35.14
CA GLU A 30 3.31 25.36 36.19
C GLU A 30 1.91 25.91 36.46
N ASN A 31 1.10 26.02 35.40
CA ASN A 31 -0.29 26.47 35.50
C ASN A 31 -1.27 25.31 35.75
N ALA A 32 -0.77 24.10 36.02
CA ALA A 32 -1.56 22.89 36.28
C ALA A 32 -2.66 22.63 35.24
N VAL A 33 -2.34 22.88 33.96
CA VAL A 33 -3.29 22.71 32.86
C VAL A 33 -3.46 21.22 32.58
N ASP A 34 -4.59 20.67 33.03
CA ASP A 34 -5.03 19.31 32.72
C ASP A 34 -5.87 19.26 31.44
N GLY A 35 -6.30 18.05 31.06
CA GLY A 35 -7.08 17.81 29.86
C GLY A 35 -8.42 18.53 29.85
N ALA A 36 -9.09 18.62 31.00
CA ALA A 36 -10.37 19.31 31.11
C ALA A 36 -10.21 20.82 30.93
N MET A 37 -9.20 21.41 31.58
CA MET A 37 -8.86 22.82 31.44
C MET A 37 -8.46 23.14 30.01
N LEU A 38 -7.62 22.30 29.39
CA LEU A 38 -7.13 22.47 28.02
C LEU A 38 -8.27 22.62 26.99
N LEU A 39 -9.41 21.93 27.20
CA LEU A 39 -10.59 22.04 26.34
C LEU A 39 -11.37 23.35 26.51
N THR A 40 -11.19 24.05 27.62
CA THR A 40 -11.88 25.31 27.93
C THR A 40 -11.08 26.54 27.54
N LEU A 41 -9.75 26.40 27.37
CA LEU A 41 -8.86 27.51 27.04
C LEU A 41 -9.08 28.00 25.60
N GLY A 42 -9.24 29.31 25.46
CA GLY A 42 -9.27 30.03 24.21
C GLY A 42 -7.88 30.45 23.75
N ALA A 43 -7.83 31.09 22.58
CA ALA A 43 -6.57 31.59 22.03
C ALA A 43 -5.88 32.62 22.95
N GLU A 44 -6.66 33.44 23.65
CA GLU A 44 -6.16 34.48 24.57
C GLU A 44 -5.49 33.85 25.80
N ASP A 45 -6.10 32.84 26.41
CA ASP A 45 -5.51 32.15 27.57
C ASP A 45 -4.16 31.51 27.22
N PHE A 46 -4.03 30.93 26.02
CA PHE A 46 -2.75 30.40 25.55
C PHE A 46 -1.69 31.50 25.39
N THR A 47 -2.09 32.73 25.02
CA THR A 47 -1.15 33.84 24.99
C THR A 47 -0.70 34.28 26.38
N GLU A 48 -1.56 34.18 27.40
CA GLU A 48 -1.19 34.42 28.80
C GLU A 48 -0.22 33.33 29.32
N LEU A 49 -0.38 32.09 28.86
CA LEU A 49 0.59 31.00 29.06
C LEU A 49 1.92 31.20 28.27
N GLY A 50 2.06 32.32 27.56
CA GLY A 50 3.28 32.68 26.85
C GLY A 50 3.44 32.03 25.48
N LEU A 51 2.36 31.52 24.87
CA LEU A 51 2.36 31.07 23.48
C LEU A 51 2.14 32.26 22.54
N SER A 52 2.74 32.21 21.34
CA SER A 52 2.37 33.18 20.30
C SER A 52 0.98 32.87 19.73
N ASN A 53 0.33 33.85 19.09
CA ASN A 53 -0.95 33.65 18.42
C ASN A 53 -0.96 32.50 17.41
N LEU A 54 0.17 32.25 16.73
CA LEU A 54 0.29 31.11 15.81
C LEU A 54 0.37 29.77 16.55
N GLN A 55 1.06 29.74 17.69
CA GLN A 55 1.16 28.55 18.52
C GLN A 55 -0.19 28.21 19.17
N ALA A 56 -0.93 29.21 19.66
CA ALA A 56 -2.27 29.04 20.19
C ALA A 56 -3.23 28.43 19.15
N LYS A 57 -3.24 28.97 17.92
CA LYS A 57 -4.01 28.41 16.81
C LYS A 57 -3.62 26.97 16.47
N LYS A 58 -2.32 26.65 16.55
CA LYS A 58 -1.82 25.29 16.32
C LYS A 58 -2.32 24.33 17.41
N VAL A 59 -2.30 24.74 18.69
CA VAL A 59 -2.85 23.96 19.80
C VAL A 59 -4.32 23.65 19.55
N LEU A 60 -5.14 24.68 19.27
CA LEU A 60 -6.58 24.51 19.01
C LEU A 60 -6.85 23.55 17.84
N SER A 61 -6.18 23.74 16.69
CA SER A 61 -6.36 22.86 15.53
C SER A 61 -5.87 21.42 15.77
N SER A 62 -4.79 21.24 16.53
CA SER A 62 -4.32 19.92 16.93
C SER A 62 -5.26 19.24 17.93
N LEU A 63 -5.90 20.04 18.80
CA LEU A 63 -6.82 19.56 19.81
C LEU A 63 -8.10 19.02 19.17
N GLU A 64 -8.68 19.75 18.21
CA GLU A 64 -9.82 19.30 17.40
C GLU A 64 -9.53 17.95 16.72
N LYS A 65 -8.38 17.84 16.05
CA LYS A 65 -7.95 16.57 15.42
C LYS A 65 -7.78 15.43 16.42
N THR A 66 -7.27 15.74 17.61
CA THR A 66 -7.09 14.73 18.66
C THR A 66 -8.45 14.26 19.19
N GLN A 67 -9.44 15.16 19.31
CA GLN A 67 -10.81 14.81 19.65
C GLN A 67 -11.49 13.97 18.57
N GLU A 68 -11.29 14.29 17.28
CA GLU A 68 -11.80 13.46 16.18
C GLU A 68 -11.23 12.04 16.24
N MET A 69 -9.94 11.88 16.51
CA MET A 69 -9.32 10.56 16.65
C MET A 69 -9.80 9.80 17.89
N ALA A 70 -10.01 10.49 19.02
CA ALA A 70 -10.48 9.89 20.26
C ALA A 70 -11.95 9.45 20.18
N SER A 71 -12.80 10.25 19.53
CA SER A 71 -14.24 9.99 19.37
C SER A 71 -14.60 8.99 18.26
N GLY A 72 -13.61 8.37 17.61
CA GLY A 72 -13.84 7.30 16.62
C GLY A 72 -13.88 7.77 15.16
N GLY A 73 -13.34 8.95 14.85
CA GLY A 73 -13.21 9.52 13.49
C GLY A 73 -12.30 8.75 12.52
N GLY A 74 -11.78 7.59 12.92
CA GLY A 74 -11.12 6.63 12.02
C GLY A 74 -12.04 5.49 11.54
N GLY A 75 -13.34 5.54 11.86
CA GLY A 75 -14.29 4.43 11.68
C GLY A 75 -15.28 4.55 10.51
N ALA A 76 -15.25 5.63 9.72
CA ALA A 76 -16.19 5.81 8.61
C ALA A 76 -16.05 4.73 7.50
N ASP A 77 -14.96 3.96 7.50
CA ASP A 77 -14.69 2.94 6.49
C ASP A 77 -14.81 1.49 7.04
N VAL A 78 -14.92 1.27 8.35
CA VAL A 78 -14.87 -0.11 8.88
C VAL A 78 -16.16 -0.89 8.56
N THR A 79 -17.31 -0.24 8.57
CA THR A 79 -18.59 -0.88 8.21
C THR A 79 -18.72 -1.10 6.70
N ALA A 80 -18.23 -0.16 5.89
CA ALA A 80 -18.18 -0.29 4.43
C ALA A 80 -17.21 -1.41 4.00
N LEU A 81 -16.01 -1.46 4.61
CA LEU A 81 -15.03 -2.51 4.37
C LEU A 81 -15.51 -3.89 4.88
N GLN A 82 -16.31 -3.95 5.95
CA GLN A 82 -16.89 -5.21 6.41
C GLN A 82 -17.92 -5.77 5.42
N GLN A 83 -18.77 -4.91 4.86
CA GLN A 83 -19.72 -5.31 3.80
C GLN A 83 -19.00 -5.74 2.52
N GLU A 84 -17.93 -5.04 2.14
CA GLU A 84 -17.12 -5.40 0.98
C GLU A 84 -16.40 -6.74 1.19
N ASN A 85 -15.89 -7.01 2.40
CA ASN A 85 -15.29 -8.30 2.75
C ASN A 85 -16.28 -9.46 2.68
N GLU A 86 -17.54 -9.27 3.07
CA GLU A 86 -18.58 -10.30 2.95
C GLU A 86 -18.96 -10.56 1.48
N ALA A 87 -19.09 -9.51 0.69
CA ALA A 87 -19.37 -9.63 -0.74
C ALA A 87 -18.22 -10.31 -1.51
N LEU A 88 -16.97 -10.02 -1.15
CA LEU A 88 -15.79 -10.66 -1.73
C LEU A 88 -15.70 -12.14 -1.34
N LYS A 89 -16.01 -12.51 -0.09
CA LYS A 89 -16.08 -13.92 0.35
C LYS A 89 -17.11 -14.73 -0.44
N ALA A 90 -18.28 -14.14 -0.74
CA ALA A 90 -19.30 -14.81 -1.56
C ALA A 90 -18.82 -15.09 -2.98
N LYS A 91 -18.11 -14.13 -3.61
CA LYS A 91 -17.54 -14.32 -4.96
C LYS A 91 -16.41 -15.35 -5.00
N VAL A 92 -15.61 -15.44 -3.94
CA VAL A 92 -14.56 -16.48 -3.83
C VAL A 92 -15.19 -17.86 -3.77
N ALA A 93 -16.24 -18.06 -2.98
CA ALA A 93 -16.95 -19.34 -2.91
C ALA A 93 -17.58 -19.75 -4.26
N GLU A 94 -18.13 -18.79 -5.01
CA GLU A 94 -18.69 -19.05 -6.34
C GLU A 94 -17.60 -19.44 -7.36
N LEU A 95 -16.46 -18.76 -7.35
CA LEU A 95 -15.34 -19.09 -8.24
C LEU A 95 -14.70 -20.44 -7.89
N GLU A 96 -14.61 -20.79 -6.61
CA GLU A 96 -14.15 -22.11 -6.17
C GLU A 96 -15.10 -23.23 -6.64
N ALA A 97 -16.41 -23.01 -6.59
CA ALA A 97 -17.39 -23.96 -7.15
C ALA A 97 -17.26 -24.10 -8.68
N GLN A 98 -16.95 -23.02 -9.39
CA GLN A 98 -16.69 -23.04 -10.84
C GLN A 98 -15.34 -23.70 -11.21
N LEU A 99 -14.33 -23.61 -10.34
CA LEU A 99 -13.06 -24.31 -10.51
C LEU A 99 -13.20 -25.81 -10.25
N ALA A 100 -13.99 -26.18 -9.24
CA ALA A 100 -14.30 -27.58 -8.94
C ALA A 100 -15.08 -28.27 -10.08
N SER A 101 -16.00 -27.56 -10.74
CA SER A 101 -16.72 -28.10 -11.91
C SER A 101 -15.86 -28.23 -13.17
N LYS A 102 -14.72 -27.52 -13.23
CA LYS A 102 -13.80 -27.52 -14.37
C LYS A 102 -12.61 -28.48 -14.22
N SER A 103 -12.36 -29.02 -13.02
CA SER A 103 -11.35 -30.05 -12.77
C SER A 103 -11.97 -31.42 -12.54
N ALA A 104 -12.55 -32.03 -13.58
CA ALA A 104 -12.65 -33.49 -13.60
C ALA A 104 -11.21 -34.07 -13.74
N PRO A 105 -10.80 -35.06 -12.93
CA PRO A 105 -9.51 -35.71 -13.12
C PRO A 105 -9.47 -36.38 -14.51
N PRO A 106 -8.36 -36.27 -15.27
CA PRO A 106 -8.27 -36.93 -16.56
C PRO A 106 -8.31 -38.46 -16.38
N PRO A 107 -9.05 -39.22 -17.21
CA PRO A 107 -8.97 -40.67 -17.20
C PRO A 107 -7.54 -41.12 -17.53
N PRO A 108 -7.05 -42.24 -16.98
CA PRO A 108 -5.70 -42.72 -17.24
C PRO A 108 -5.56 -43.07 -18.72
N LYS A 109 -4.75 -42.29 -19.47
CA LYS A 109 -4.42 -42.62 -20.85
C LYS A 109 -3.23 -43.61 -20.87
N PRO A 110 -3.31 -44.70 -21.66
CA PRO A 110 -2.31 -45.78 -21.68
C PRO A 110 -0.93 -45.31 -22.11
N ALA A 111 0.10 -45.94 -21.53
CA ALA A 111 1.50 -45.77 -21.89
C ALA A 111 1.76 -46.10 -23.38
N ALA A 112 2.46 -45.20 -24.08
CA ALA A 112 3.10 -45.51 -25.36
C ALA A 112 4.32 -44.57 -25.61
N THR A 113 5.49 -45.07 -25.19
CA THR A 113 6.80 -45.04 -25.87
C THR A 113 7.22 -43.81 -26.70
N THR A 114 8.21 -43.06 -26.20
CA THR A 114 9.10 -42.21 -26.99
C THR A 114 10.35 -42.99 -27.41
N SER A 115 10.60 -43.12 -28.72
CA SER A 115 11.90 -43.57 -29.26
C SER A 115 12.47 -42.57 -30.28
N LYS A 116 13.63 -41.99 -29.91
CA LYS A 116 14.81 -41.58 -30.72
C LYS A 116 15.03 -40.07 -31.09
N PRO A 117 16.30 -39.53 -31.02
CA PRO A 117 16.69 -38.11 -30.88
C PRO A 117 16.92 -37.29 -32.19
N PRO A 118 17.27 -35.98 -32.11
CA PRO A 118 17.09 -34.99 -33.18
C PRO A 118 18.32 -34.83 -34.11
N PRO A 119 18.13 -34.37 -35.38
CA PRO A 119 19.21 -33.77 -36.16
C PRO A 119 19.18 -32.23 -36.13
N PRO A 120 20.35 -31.57 -36.18
CA PRO A 120 20.50 -30.12 -36.08
C PRO A 120 20.48 -29.46 -37.47
N GLN A 121 19.92 -28.25 -37.61
CA GLN A 121 20.26 -27.40 -38.75
C GLN A 121 20.20 -25.90 -38.41
N GLN A 122 21.38 -25.30 -38.55
CA GLN A 122 21.76 -23.91 -38.35
C GLN A 122 21.59 -23.10 -39.64
N GLN A 123 21.17 -21.83 -39.47
CA GLN A 123 21.58 -20.60 -40.21
C GLN A 123 21.08 -20.46 -41.67
N LYS A 124 20.79 -19.28 -42.25
CA LYS A 124 21.29 -17.90 -42.12
C LYS A 124 20.33 -16.91 -42.87
N PRO A 125 20.63 -15.60 -43.11
CA PRO A 125 19.73 -14.48 -42.83
C PRO A 125 19.11 -13.85 -44.11
N LYS A 126 17.97 -13.18 -43.98
CA LYS A 126 17.54 -12.20 -44.98
C LYS A 126 17.07 -10.94 -44.28
N ASN A 127 17.84 -9.88 -44.50
CA ASN A 127 17.60 -8.54 -44.00
C ASN A 127 16.24 -8.05 -44.49
N GLU A 128 15.33 -7.80 -43.55
CA GLU A 128 14.25 -6.84 -43.74
C GLU A 128 13.89 -6.26 -42.36
N HIS A 129 13.76 -4.95 -42.31
CA HIS A 129 13.67 -4.15 -41.09
C HIS A 129 12.65 -4.70 -40.08
N HIS A 130 13.13 -5.29 -38.98
CA HIS A 130 12.34 -5.40 -37.76
C HIS A 130 13.20 -4.97 -36.58
N VAL A 131 13.20 -3.65 -36.34
CA VAL A 131 13.79 -3.05 -35.15
C VAL A 131 12.96 -3.49 -33.94
N ILE A 132 13.40 -4.59 -33.33
CA ILE A 132 13.28 -4.95 -31.91
C ILE A 132 11.94 -4.53 -31.24
N LYS A 133 10.87 -5.29 -31.50
CA LYS A 133 9.62 -5.29 -30.70
C LYS A 133 9.77 -6.05 -29.37
N GLY A 134 10.92 -5.89 -28.70
CA GLY A 134 11.30 -6.71 -27.53
C GLY A 134 10.98 -6.09 -26.17
N ALA A 135 10.86 -4.75 -26.08
CA ALA A 135 10.64 -4.08 -24.79
C ALA A 135 9.18 -4.17 -24.30
N ALA A 136 8.22 -4.20 -25.22
CA ALA A 136 6.78 -4.17 -24.90
C ALA A 136 6.25 -5.48 -24.30
N ARG A 137 6.92 -6.62 -24.52
CA ARG A 137 6.43 -7.93 -24.07
C ARG A 137 6.61 -8.17 -22.57
N GLY A 138 7.59 -7.50 -21.94
CA GLY A 138 7.86 -7.63 -20.51
C GLY A 138 6.91 -6.81 -19.63
N THR A 139 6.64 -5.57 -20.04
CA THR A 139 5.75 -4.65 -19.30
C THR A 139 4.30 -5.09 -19.35
N ALA A 140 3.82 -5.58 -20.50
CA ALA A 140 2.46 -6.10 -20.65
C ALA A 140 2.21 -7.32 -19.75
N LYS A 141 3.18 -8.24 -19.65
CA LYS A 141 3.04 -9.45 -18.81
C LYS A 141 3.13 -9.12 -17.31
N GLY A 142 3.95 -8.14 -16.91
CA GLY A 142 4.03 -7.65 -15.54
C GLY A 142 2.79 -6.87 -15.10
N ALA A 143 2.22 -6.06 -15.99
CA ALA A 143 0.98 -5.33 -15.75
C ALA A 143 -0.21 -6.27 -15.55
N VAL A 144 -0.33 -7.34 -16.35
CA VAL A 144 -1.41 -8.33 -16.20
C VAL A 144 -1.28 -9.09 -14.88
N LEU A 145 -0.08 -9.54 -14.51
CA LEU A 145 0.13 -10.24 -13.24
C LEU A 145 -0.12 -9.33 -12.03
N GLY A 146 0.33 -8.07 -12.10
CA GLY A 146 0.09 -7.07 -11.07
C GLY A 146 -1.37 -6.60 -11.00
N ALA A 147 -2.10 -6.59 -12.11
CA ALA A 147 -3.52 -6.31 -12.13
C ALA A 147 -4.32 -7.42 -11.42
N VAL A 148 -3.94 -8.69 -11.59
CA VAL A 148 -4.57 -9.81 -10.88
C VAL A 148 -4.28 -9.73 -9.37
N ALA A 149 -3.03 -9.44 -8.98
CA ALA A 149 -2.69 -9.24 -7.57
C ALA A 149 -3.34 -7.99 -6.96
N GLY A 150 -3.48 -6.91 -7.72
CA GLY A 150 -4.15 -5.68 -7.28
C GLY A 150 -5.67 -5.76 -7.21
N ALA A 151 -6.28 -6.61 -8.05
CA ALA A 151 -7.70 -6.90 -7.97
C ALA A 151 -8.07 -7.64 -6.68
N ILE A 152 -7.13 -8.43 -6.13
CA ILE A 152 -7.27 -9.07 -4.80
C ILE A 152 -7.12 -8.02 -3.68
N ALA A 153 -6.36 -6.94 -3.92
CA ALA A 153 -6.11 -5.87 -2.95
C ALA A 153 -7.04 -4.63 -3.14
N GLY A 154 -8.12 -4.76 -3.91
CA GLY A 154 -9.16 -3.74 -4.05
C GLY A 154 -8.94 -2.66 -5.12
N ASP A 155 -7.84 -2.66 -5.88
CA ASP A 155 -7.64 -1.72 -7.00
C ASP A 155 -6.71 -2.30 -8.08
N ALA A 156 -7.34 -2.85 -9.13
CA ALA A 156 -6.65 -3.39 -10.29
C ALA A 156 -5.82 -2.33 -11.04
N GLY A 157 -6.21 -1.05 -10.98
CA GLY A 157 -5.48 0.07 -11.59
C GLY A 157 -4.19 0.39 -10.85
N LYS A 158 -4.19 0.40 -9.52
CA LYS A 158 -2.98 0.51 -8.70
C LYS A 158 -2.09 -0.72 -8.86
N GLY A 159 -2.67 -1.93 -8.84
CA GLY A 159 -1.92 -3.17 -9.05
C GLY A 159 -1.27 -3.29 -10.41
N ALA A 160 -1.96 -2.85 -11.48
CA ALA A 160 -1.39 -2.80 -12.82
C ALA A 160 -0.20 -1.83 -12.90
N LYS A 161 -0.30 -0.65 -12.27
CA LYS A 161 0.80 0.33 -12.21
C LYS A 161 2.01 -0.21 -11.44
N ILE A 162 1.78 -0.83 -10.28
CA ILE A 162 2.83 -1.46 -9.47
C ILE A 162 3.45 -2.64 -10.25
N GLY A 163 2.64 -3.51 -10.84
CA GLY A 163 3.11 -4.65 -11.64
C GLY A 163 3.84 -4.24 -12.93
N ALA A 164 3.46 -3.12 -13.54
CA ALA A 164 4.18 -2.54 -14.67
C ALA A 164 5.55 -2.01 -14.23
N ALA A 165 5.63 -1.32 -13.09
CA ALA A 165 6.89 -0.83 -12.51
C ALA A 165 7.81 -2.01 -12.13
N THR A 166 7.32 -2.94 -11.31
CA THR A 166 8.07 -4.13 -10.88
C THR A 166 8.46 -5.01 -12.08
N GLY A 167 7.56 -5.20 -13.05
CA GLY A 167 7.82 -5.96 -14.27
C GLY A 167 8.83 -5.29 -15.20
N ALA A 168 8.87 -3.95 -15.26
CA ALA A 168 9.88 -3.20 -16.00
C ALA A 168 11.27 -3.37 -15.36
N THR A 169 11.36 -3.31 -14.03
CA THR A 169 12.64 -3.50 -13.33
C THR A 169 13.16 -4.93 -13.47
N ALA A 170 12.31 -5.94 -13.23
CA ALA A 170 12.68 -7.35 -13.38
C ALA A 170 12.98 -7.74 -14.84
N GLY A 171 12.20 -7.22 -15.79
CA GLY A 171 12.42 -7.43 -17.23
C GLY A 171 13.69 -6.74 -17.74
N GLY A 172 13.99 -5.53 -17.25
CA GLY A 172 15.20 -4.80 -17.58
C GLY A 172 16.48 -5.52 -17.11
N MET A 173 16.48 -6.04 -15.88
CA MET A 173 17.62 -6.80 -15.34
C MET A 173 17.89 -8.10 -16.11
N ARG A 174 16.83 -8.86 -16.46
CA ARG A 174 16.97 -10.11 -17.23
C ARG A 174 17.40 -9.86 -18.68
N GLY A 175 16.89 -8.81 -19.32
CA GLY A 175 17.31 -8.40 -20.67
C GLY A 175 18.79 -7.97 -20.74
N MET A 176 19.30 -7.34 -19.68
CA MET A 176 20.72 -6.97 -19.59
C MET A 176 21.62 -8.20 -19.39
N ALA A 177 21.22 -9.16 -18.55
CA ALA A 177 21.94 -10.41 -18.35
C ALA A 177 22.02 -11.25 -19.63
N GLN A 178 20.93 -11.31 -20.41
CA GLN A 178 20.87 -12.04 -21.67
C GLN A 178 21.72 -11.37 -22.77
N ARG A 179 21.81 -10.03 -22.77
CA ARG A 179 22.75 -9.29 -23.64
C ARG A 179 24.21 -9.50 -23.24
N ARG A 180 24.52 -9.66 -21.96
CA ARG A 180 25.88 -10.00 -21.49
C ARG A 180 26.28 -11.42 -21.91
N GLN A 181 25.35 -12.37 -21.87
CA GLN A 181 25.59 -13.74 -22.36
C GLN A 181 25.79 -13.78 -23.88
N ALA A 182 25.03 -13.01 -24.65
CA ALA A 182 25.20 -12.90 -26.11
C ALA A 182 26.54 -12.26 -26.53
N ARG A 183 27.17 -11.44 -25.67
CA ARG A 183 28.51 -10.86 -25.93
C ARG A 183 29.67 -11.75 -25.46
N ARG A 184 29.39 -12.85 -24.76
CA ARG A 184 30.39 -13.83 -24.27
C ARG A 184 30.53 -15.06 -25.16
N GLY A 185 29.85 -15.08 -26.30
CA GLY A 185 29.85 -16.17 -27.29
C GLY A 185 30.36 -15.74 -28.66
N TRP A 186 31.54 -15.11 -28.69
CA TRP A 186 32.39 -14.97 -29.88
C TRP A 186 33.80 -15.40 -29.51
#